data_AF-A0A843CF89-F1
#
_entry.id   AF-A0A843CF89-F1
#
_cell.length_a   1.000
_cell.length_b   1.000
_cell.length_c   1.000
_cell.angle_alpha   90.00
_cell.angle_beta   90.00
_cell.angle_gamma   90.00
#
_symmetry.space_group_name_H-M   'P 1'
#
loop_
_entity.id
_entity.type
_entity.pdbx_description
1 polymer ?
#
loop_
_entity_poly.entity_id
_entity_poly.type
_entity_poly.pdbx_seq_one_letter_code
_entity_poly.pdbx_strand_id
1 'polypeptide(L)'
;MLRAVRYNEKIYFSRHKPDGDWFRNAIANSDVVIEYNNVEYTGRAKLVEDKELEEKISQLKYPGESRAVEKRVLIEITLYE
;
A
#
# COMPACT_ATOMS: atom_id res chain seq x y z
N MET A 1 -9.42 4.02 8.99
CA MET A 1 -8.17 4.74 8.71
C MET A 1 -7.13 3.76 8.19
N LEU A 2 -6.59 3.99 6.99
CA LEU A 2 -5.55 3.13 6.40
C LEU A 2 -4.16 3.60 6.84
N ARG A 3 -3.22 2.67 7.02
CA ARG A 3 -1.80 2.98 7.28
C ARG A 3 -0.99 2.71 6.00
N ALA A 4 -0.34 3.74 5.49
CA ALA A 4 0.59 3.67 4.37
C ALA A 4 2.04 3.61 4.85
N VAL A 5 2.94 3.13 3.98
CA VAL A 5 4.39 3.20 4.18
C VAL A 5 5.00 3.97 3.02
N ARG A 6 5.89 4.93 3.31
CA ARG A 6 6.72 5.57 2.28
C ARG A 6 8.09 4.90 2.26
N TYR A 7 8.53 4.39 1.11
CA TYR A 7 9.81 3.71 0.93
C TYR A 7 10.31 3.90 -0.50
N ASN A 8 11.60 4.20 -0.70
CA ASN A 8 12.18 4.48 -2.02
C ASN A 8 11.33 5.42 -2.87
N GLU A 9 10.94 6.56 -2.27
CA GLU A 9 10.14 7.63 -2.91
C GLU A 9 8.72 7.25 -3.33
N LYS A 10 8.29 6.01 -3.06
CA LYS A 10 6.97 5.50 -3.38
C LYS A 10 6.11 5.32 -2.14
N ILE A 11 4.80 5.26 -2.34
CA ILE A 11 3.80 5.04 -1.28
C ILE A 11 3.25 3.63 -1.43
N TYR A 12 3.09 2.92 -0.32
CA TYR A 12 2.59 1.56 -0.31
C TYR A 12 1.44 1.36 0.66
N PHE A 13 0.43 0.61 0.22
CA PHE A 13 -0.65 0.12 1.07
C PHE A 13 -0.65 -1.40 1.07
N SER A 14 -0.71 -1.97 2.28
CA SER A 14 -0.66 -3.42 2.48
C SER A 14 -1.80 -3.93 3.35
N ARG A 15 -2.19 -5.18 3.13
CA ARG A 15 -3.28 -5.87 3.86
C ARG A 15 -3.10 -7.39 3.82
N HIS A 16 -3.77 -8.12 4.71
CA HIS A 16 -3.60 -9.58 4.86
C HIS A 16 -4.14 -10.39 3.67
N LYS A 17 -5.27 -9.98 3.10
CA LYS A 17 -5.96 -10.67 2.00
C LYS A 17 -6.28 -9.67 0.88
N PRO A 18 -6.60 -10.10 -0.36
CA PRO A 18 -7.00 -9.21 -1.47
C PRO A 18 -8.52 -8.97 -1.59
N ASP A 19 -9.33 -9.46 -0.64
CA ASP A 19 -10.80 -9.47 -0.61
C ASP A 19 -11.54 -8.19 -0.10
N GLY A 20 -10.92 -7.01 -0.16
CA GLY A 20 -11.37 -5.81 0.55
C GLY A 20 -11.57 -4.69 -0.45
N ASP A 21 -12.63 -3.91 -0.26
CA ASP A 21 -13.17 -3.06 -1.31
C ASP A 21 -12.18 -2.05 -1.84
N TRP A 22 -11.48 -1.31 -0.97
CA TRP A 22 -10.48 -0.34 -1.40
C TRP A 22 -9.36 -0.98 -2.24
N PHE A 23 -8.96 -2.21 -1.92
CA PHE A 23 -7.90 -2.92 -2.64
C PHE A 23 -8.41 -3.41 -3.98
N ARG A 24 -9.58 -4.05 -4.01
CA ARG A 24 -10.21 -4.51 -5.26
C ARG A 24 -10.47 -3.34 -6.21
N ASN A 25 -10.95 -2.22 -5.68
CA ASN A 25 -11.21 -1.02 -6.45
C ASN A 25 -9.92 -0.42 -7.00
N ALA A 26 -8.84 -0.30 -6.21
CA ALA A 26 -7.55 0.20 -6.67
C ALA A 26 -6.88 -0.69 -7.72
N ILE A 27 -7.17 -1.99 -7.74
CA ILE A 27 -6.71 -2.91 -8.78
C ILE A 27 -7.58 -2.83 -10.04
N ALA A 28 -8.89 -2.68 -9.89
CA ALA A 28 -9.83 -2.59 -11.01
C ALA A 28 -9.77 -1.23 -11.72
N ASN A 29 -9.56 -0.15 -10.96
CA ASN A 29 -9.30 1.19 -11.46
C ASN A 29 -8.05 1.72 -10.75
N SER A 30 -6.96 1.82 -11.51
CA SER A 30 -5.66 2.22 -10.97
C SER A 30 -5.60 3.69 -10.57
N ASP A 31 -6.47 4.54 -11.08
CA ASP A 31 -6.46 5.97 -10.73
C ASP A 31 -7.10 6.15 -9.35
N VAL A 32 -6.28 6.58 -8.39
CA VAL A 32 -6.66 6.70 -6.98
C VAL A 32 -6.39 8.11 -6.47
N VAL A 33 -7.20 8.51 -5.47
CA VAL A 33 -6.98 9.71 -4.67
C VAL A 33 -6.62 9.29 -3.25
N ILE A 34 -5.54 9.87 -2.72
CA ILE A 34 -5.09 9.69 -1.35
C ILE A 34 -5.27 11.01 -0.62
N GLU A 35 -6.04 11.00 0.45
CA GLU A 35 -6.14 12.12 1.36
C GLU A 35 -5.23 11.90 2.57
N TYR A 36 -4.35 12.86 2.85
CA TYR A 36 -3.50 12.87 4.04
C TYR A 36 -3.33 14.30 4.55
N ASN A 37 -3.60 14.52 5.83
CA ASN A 37 -3.57 15.86 6.46
C ASN A 37 -4.39 16.91 5.69
N ASN A 38 -5.59 16.54 5.23
CA ASN A 38 -6.48 17.39 4.40
C ASN A 38 -5.88 17.84 3.07
N VAL A 39 -4.85 17.14 2.57
CA VAL A 39 -4.27 17.33 1.25
C VAL A 39 -4.58 16.11 0.42
N GLU A 40 -5.12 16.32 -0.77
CA GLU A 40 -5.38 15.28 -1.75
C GLU A 40 -4.17 15.10 -2.68
N TYR A 41 -3.87 13.84 -2.98
CA TYR A 41 -2.85 13.44 -3.93
C TYR A 41 -3.45 12.44 -4.92
N THR A 42 -3.25 12.66 -6.20
CA THR A 42 -3.62 11.75 -7.26
C THR A 42 -2.46 10.81 -7.60
N GLY A 43 -2.77 9.55 -7.92
CA GLY A 43 -1.75 8.57 -8.24
C GLY A 43 -2.28 7.32 -8.92
N ARG A 44 -1.35 6.51 -9.45
CA ARG A 44 -1.64 5.20 -10.04
C ARG A 44 -1.28 4.08 -9.08
N ALA A 45 -2.24 3.23 -8.79
CA ALA A 45 -2.06 2.00 -8.04
C ALA A 45 -1.56 0.86 -8.95
N LYS A 46 -0.64 0.06 -8.42
CA LYS A 46 -0.13 -1.15 -9.06
C LYS A 46 0.05 -2.26 -8.02
N LEU A 47 -0.40 -3.46 -8.35
CA LEU A 47 -0.09 -4.66 -7.55
C LEU A 47 1.40 -4.94 -7.59
N VAL A 48 1.99 -5.18 -6.42
CA VAL A 48 3.38 -5.64 -6.29
C VAL A 48 3.38 -7.16 -6.20
N GLU A 49 4.23 -7.81 -6.99
CA GLU A 49 4.44 -9.28 -6.96
C GLU A 49 5.78 -9.67 -6.33
N ASP A 50 6.60 -8.67 -5.96
CA ASP A 50 7.88 -8.85 -5.29
C ASP A 50 7.69 -9.15 -3.79
N LYS A 51 7.90 -10.41 -3.42
CA LYS A 51 7.74 -10.91 -2.05
C LYS A 51 8.73 -10.29 -1.06
N GLU A 52 9.97 -10.01 -1.49
CA GLU A 52 10.96 -9.40 -0.60
C GLU A 52 10.52 -7.97 -0.24
N LEU A 53 9.97 -7.26 -1.23
CA LEU A 53 9.38 -5.94 -1.01
C LEU A 53 8.12 -6.02 -0.13
N GLU A 54 7.23 -7.00 -0.33
CA GLU A 54 6.06 -7.22 0.53
C GLU A 54 6.46 -7.38 2.01
N GLU A 55 7.44 -8.24 2.28
CA GLU A 55 7.99 -8.47 3.62
C GLU A 55 8.62 -7.22 4.19
N LYS A 56 9.46 -6.53 3.40
CA LYS A 56 10.13 -5.29 3.81
C LYS A 56 9.11 -4.21 4.21
N ILE A 57 8.07 -4.01 3.41
CA ILE A 57 7.02 -3.02 3.72
C ILE A 57 6.24 -3.44 4.97
N SER A 58 5.94 -4.73 5.15
CA SER A 58 5.26 -5.24 6.34
C SER A 58 6.06 -4.96 7.62
N GLN A 59 7.38 -5.18 7.59
CA GLN A 59 8.30 -4.87 8.69
C GLN A 59 8.35 -3.37 9.02
N LEU A 60 8.42 -2.51 7.99
CA LEU A 60 8.40 -1.06 8.18
C LEU A 60 7.07 -0.55 8.75
N LYS A 61 5.96 -1.21 8.41
CA LYS A 61 4.62 -0.83 8.86
C LYS A 61 4.33 -1.17 10.33
N TYR A 62 4.97 -2.23 10.84
CA TYR A 62 4.75 -2.80 12.17
C TYR A 62 6.07 -3.18 12.86
N PRO A 63 6.98 -2.20 13.09
CA PRO A 63 8.30 -2.50 13.65
C PRO A 63 8.19 -3.13 15.04
N GLY A 64 8.82 -4.30 15.22
CA GLY A 64 8.86 -5.03 16.50
C GLY A 64 7.58 -5.81 16.83
N GLU A 65 6.60 -5.86 15.92
CA GLU A 65 5.33 -6.55 16.16
C GLU A 65 5.29 -7.91 15.47
N SER A 66 4.65 -8.90 16.10
CA SER A 66 4.48 -10.25 15.51
C SER A 66 3.77 -10.20 14.15
N ARG A 67 2.85 -9.25 13.97
CA ARG A 67 2.16 -9.05 12.71
C ARG A 67 3.07 -8.63 11.57
N ALA A 68 4.31 -8.19 11.80
CA ALA A 68 5.25 -7.83 10.74
C ALA A 68 5.58 -9.00 9.80
N VAL A 69 5.57 -10.24 10.32
CA VAL A 69 5.92 -11.45 9.55
C VAL A 69 4.72 -12.13 8.89
N GLU A 70 3.52 -11.55 9.04
CA GLU A 70 2.33 -12.10 8.40
C GLU A 70 2.32 -11.81 6.90
N LYS A 71 1.88 -12.80 6.11
CA LYS A 71 1.70 -12.64 4.67
C LYS A 71 0.72 -11.50 4.38
N ARG A 72 1.10 -10.62 3.46
CA ARG A 72 0.30 -9.49 3.00
C ARG A 72 0.37 -9.36 1.49
N VAL A 73 -0.68 -8.79 0.92
CA VAL A 73 -0.68 -8.25 -0.44
C VAL A 73 -0.38 -6.76 -0.39
N LEU A 74 0.29 -6.26 -1.42
CA LEU A 74 0.84 -4.92 -1.47
C LEU A 74 0.41 -4.21 -2.76
N ILE A 75 -0.07 -2.96 -2.63
CA ILE A 75 -0.12 -2.03 -3.75
C ILE A 75 0.91 -0.93 -3.57
N GLU A 76 1.55 -0.57 -4.67
CA GLU A 76 2.39 0.60 -4.82
C GLU A 76 1.58 1.71 -5.48
N ILE A 77 1.76 2.94 -5.01
CA ILE A 77 1.19 4.15 -5.59
C ILE A 77 2.32 5.01 -6.14
N THR A 78 2.22 5.35 -7.42
CA THR A 78 3.03 6.41 -8.05
C THR A 78 2.18 7.66 -8.20
N LEU A 79 2.56 8.75 -7.52
CA LEU A 79 1.83 10.02 -7.61
C LEU A 79 2.02 10.69 -8.97
N TYR A 80 1.00 11.39 -9.44
CA TYR A 80 1.05 12.24 -10.64
C TYR A 80 0.22 13.52 -10.43
N GLU A 81 0.56 14.57 -11.18
CA GLU A 81 -0.15 15.86 -11.21
C GLU A 81 -1.49 15.79 -11.98
#